data_AF-A0A364MYS7-F1
#
_entry.id   AF-A0A364MYS7-F1
#
_cell.length_a   1.000
_cell.length_b   1.000
_cell.length_c   1.000
_cell.angle_alpha   90.00
_cell.angle_beta   90.00
_cell.angle_gamma   90.00
#
_symmetry.space_group_name_H-M   'P 1'
#
loop_
_entity.id
_entity.type
_entity.pdbx_description
1 polymer ?
#
loop_
_entity_poly.entity_id
_entity_poly.type
_entity_poly.pdbx_seq_one_letter_code
_entity_poly.pdbx_strand_id
1 'polypeptide(L)'
;MSDYSALRKDPAKRPRNKGSHSLSTPVRFLMLSDTHGTDLPQNLPPCDVLLHCGDLTEDGTPESISSALQNLGKVEARLKLVIAGNHEISLDKRYWLSQGGSEASSDRAHALISSDASSEASQNGITFLFEGTYTFNLPCGATFNIYASPYTPGFGTSAFQYTSSEDRFNHADTTPSWATNVGTALSIIPENVDIVMTHGPPKYILDETDNGDSAGCEHLRRAIARVQPRLHCFGHIHLPREGWKYEAHRLEYGVQNELDGDSEPIRNILKDWVGTNSAHKKRFRCLTPGAAEDFRENRQHTLCVNAAMEGEEGVLEHPPWLVTLDLPVWRIKMTVSSSLVLYSPGSSTTMTGRSSASSLISSRLFSQQTGTAIATELLYRILIDIINRFLSSFQRLAARGMDSASTWMERKMQERRDRLDAAKAGAGEGLGIVEEVVKLSEERGFVTCPMTGRVMDMGVEEARRPPGPPQWIQGVLRGIDEGRMSERDIWIQTHGD
;
A
#
# COMPACT_ATOMS: atom_id res chain seq x y z
N MET A 1 -47.01 44.62 44.97
CA MET A 1 -47.39 45.07 43.61
C MET A 1 -46.20 44.73 42.71
N SER A 2 -46.23 43.79 41.77
CA SER A 2 -47.28 42.95 41.18
C SER A 2 -46.60 41.71 40.56
N ASP A 3 -47.26 40.56 40.68
CA ASP A 3 -46.97 39.30 39.98
C ASP A 3 -46.91 39.47 38.45
N TYR A 4 -46.12 38.62 37.78
CA TYR A 4 -46.61 37.75 36.70
C TYR A 4 -45.66 36.58 36.46
N SER A 5 -46.21 35.37 36.60
CA SER A 5 -45.61 34.08 36.25
C SER A 5 -45.73 33.82 34.75
N ALA A 6 -44.71 33.20 34.14
CA ALA A 6 -44.87 32.46 32.88
C ALA A 6 -43.73 31.43 32.67
N LEU A 7 -44.05 30.18 33.01
CA LEU A 7 -43.79 28.96 32.23
C LEU A 7 -42.36 28.69 31.72
N ARG A 8 -41.68 27.82 32.49
CA ARG A 8 -40.64 26.90 32.01
C ARG A 8 -41.14 26.12 30.79
N LYS A 9 -40.38 26.13 29.69
CA LYS A 9 -40.43 25.08 28.67
C LYS A 9 -39.11 24.31 28.74
N ASP A 10 -39.19 23.11 29.32
CA ASP A 10 -38.19 22.07 29.10
C ASP A 10 -38.03 21.83 27.59
N PRO A 11 -36.81 21.77 27.04
CA PRO A 11 -36.63 21.32 25.67
C PRO A 11 -37.03 19.84 25.62
N ALA A 12 -38.15 19.58 24.96
CA ALA A 12 -38.67 18.24 24.72
C ALA A 12 -37.54 17.32 24.21
N LYS A 13 -37.27 16.26 24.97
CA LYS A 13 -36.50 15.10 24.52
C LYS A 13 -37.08 14.66 23.18
N ARG A 14 -36.34 14.90 22.10
CA ARG A 14 -36.63 14.31 20.79
C ARG A 14 -36.76 12.79 21.01
N PRO A 15 -37.83 12.14 20.52
CA PRO A 15 -37.95 10.71 20.65
C PRO A 15 -36.76 10.08 19.93
N ARG A 16 -35.93 9.34 20.68
CA ARG A 16 -34.95 8.42 20.09
C ARG A 16 -35.75 7.51 19.18
N ASN A 17 -35.62 7.71 17.89
CA ASN A 17 -36.14 6.80 16.89
C ASN A 17 -35.37 5.50 17.12
N LYS A 18 -35.96 4.56 17.88
CA LYS A 18 -35.47 3.19 17.99
C LYS A 18 -35.70 2.55 16.63
N GLY A 19 -34.83 2.87 15.69
CA GLY A 19 -34.76 2.20 14.41
C GLY A 19 -34.72 0.70 14.67
N SER A 20 -35.44 -0.05 13.84
CA SER A 20 -35.38 -1.50 13.80
C SER A 20 -33.90 -1.93 13.90
N HIS A 21 -33.47 -2.41 15.06
CA HIS A 21 -32.11 -2.92 15.22
C HIS A 21 -32.01 -4.12 14.28
N SER A 22 -31.33 -3.94 13.14
CA SER A 22 -30.85 -5.08 12.36
C SER A 22 -30.03 -5.92 13.31
N LEU A 23 -30.39 -7.19 13.50
CA LEU A 23 -29.58 -8.10 14.31
C LEU A 23 -28.16 -8.06 13.73
N SER A 24 -27.18 -7.73 14.56
CA SER A 24 -25.76 -7.79 14.22
C SER A 24 -25.06 -8.79 15.12
N THR A 25 -24.00 -9.40 14.61
CA THR A 25 -23.17 -10.34 15.37
C THR A 25 -21.70 -9.94 15.26
N PRO A 26 -20.92 -10.03 16.35
CA PRO A 26 -19.50 -9.71 16.32
C PRO A 26 -18.74 -10.76 15.48
N VAL A 27 -17.87 -10.28 14.59
CA VAL A 27 -17.00 -11.09 13.74
C VAL A 27 -15.56 -10.61 13.93
N ARG A 28 -14.63 -11.54 14.17
CA ARG A 28 -13.21 -11.24 14.40
C ARG A 28 -12.40 -11.40 13.12
N PHE A 29 -11.78 -10.32 12.69
CA PHE A 29 -10.89 -10.22 11.54
C PHE A 29 -9.44 -10.22 12.00
N LEU A 30 -8.65 -11.18 11.53
CA LEU A 30 -7.19 -11.19 11.66
C LEU A 30 -6.59 -10.69 10.34
N MET A 31 -5.92 -9.56 10.34
CA MET A 31 -5.31 -8.96 9.15
C MET A 31 -3.79 -9.13 9.21
N LEU A 32 -3.25 -9.58 8.08
CA LEU A 32 -1.86 -9.85 7.80
C LEU A 32 -1.55 -9.27 6.41
N SER A 33 -0.29 -9.00 6.12
CA SER A 33 0.21 -8.64 4.80
C SER A 33 1.73 -8.73 4.83
N ASP A 34 2.35 -8.78 3.65
CA ASP A 34 3.80 -8.62 3.52
C ASP A 34 4.53 -9.64 4.40
N THR A 35 4.24 -10.92 4.14
CA THR A 35 4.90 -12.03 4.83
C THR A 35 6.17 -12.49 4.13
N HIS A 36 6.32 -12.19 2.84
CA HIS A 36 7.53 -12.42 2.04
C HIS A 36 8.10 -13.85 2.17
N GLY A 37 7.22 -14.85 2.26
CA GLY A 37 7.58 -16.26 2.40
C GLY A 37 8.07 -16.67 3.80
N THR A 38 8.11 -15.76 4.77
CA THR A 38 8.57 -16.03 6.13
C THR A 38 7.53 -16.84 6.92
N ASP A 39 8.02 -17.71 7.81
CA ASP A 39 7.17 -18.50 8.70
C ASP A 39 6.33 -17.61 9.62
N LEU A 40 5.01 -17.88 9.68
CA LEU A 40 4.12 -17.08 10.51
C LEU A 40 4.37 -17.35 12.01
N PRO A 41 4.13 -16.36 12.88
CA PRO A 41 4.27 -16.55 14.32
C PRO A 41 3.42 -17.73 14.83
N GLN A 42 4.03 -18.60 15.64
CA GLN A 42 3.29 -19.66 16.31
C GLN A 42 2.24 -19.07 17.27
N ASN A 43 1.05 -19.67 17.31
CA ASN A 43 -0.08 -19.28 18.16
C ASN A 43 -0.72 -17.91 17.82
N LEU A 44 -1.08 -17.71 16.55
CA LEU A 44 -1.95 -16.60 16.14
C LEU A 44 -3.31 -16.67 16.90
N PRO A 45 -3.93 -15.51 17.20
CA PRO A 45 -5.19 -15.50 17.93
C PRO A 45 -6.31 -16.17 17.12
N PRO A 46 -7.25 -16.88 17.77
CA PRO A 46 -8.41 -17.42 17.07
C PRO A 46 -9.19 -16.29 16.40
N CYS A 47 -9.56 -16.46 15.13
CA CYS A 47 -10.32 -15.50 14.36
C CYS A 47 -11.44 -16.18 13.55
N ASP A 48 -12.37 -15.37 13.05
CA ASP A 48 -13.44 -15.85 12.18
C ASP A 48 -13.04 -15.72 10.72
N VAL A 49 -12.44 -14.58 10.37
CA VAL A 49 -11.96 -14.26 9.03
C VAL A 49 -10.50 -13.84 9.10
N LEU A 50 -9.65 -14.45 8.28
CA LEU A 50 -8.28 -14.02 8.02
C LEU A 50 -8.25 -13.25 6.70
N LEU A 51 -7.60 -12.09 6.70
CA LEU A 51 -7.35 -11.24 5.54
C LEU A 51 -5.84 -11.13 5.33
N HIS A 52 -5.34 -11.50 4.15
CA HIS A 52 -3.95 -11.29 3.75
C HIS A 52 -3.88 -10.29 2.58
N CYS A 53 -3.26 -9.14 2.81
CA CYS A 53 -3.32 -7.99 1.89
C CYS A 53 -2.19 -7.97 0.84
N GLY A 54 -1.71 -9.13 0.40
CA GLY A 54 -0.66 -9.23 -0.63
C GLY A 54 0.75 -9.43 -0.08
N ASP A 55 1.69 -9.63 -1.01
CA ASP A 55 3.11 -9.97 -0.78
C ASP A 55 3.28 -11.18 0.15
N LEU A 56 2.74 -12.30 -0.35
CA LEU A 56 2.87 -13.61 0.27
C LEU A 56 4.29 -14.16 0.16
N THR A 57 4.97 -13.77 -0.92
CA THR A 57 6.26 -14.31 -1.36
C THR A 57 7.22 -13.18 -1.64
N GLU A 58 8.52 -13.48 -1.67
CA GLU A 58 9.54 -12.52 -2.08
C GLU A 58 9.75 -12.51 -3.61
N ASP A 59 9.60 -13.67 -4.26
CA ASP A 59 10.01 -13.88 -5.65
C ASP A 59 8.86 -14.21 -6.61
N GLY A 60 7.65 -14.41 -6.09
CA GLY A 60 6.46 -14.77 -6.86
C GLY A 60 6.58 -16.08 -7.61
N THR A 61 7.52 -16.98 -7.28
CA THR A 61 7.65 -18.27 -7.98
C THR A 61 6.53 -19.23 -7.58
N PRO A 62 6.13 -20.18 -8.46
CA PRO A 62 5.12 -21.18 -8.09
C PRO A 62 5.49 -21.97 -6.83
N GLU A 63 6.77 -22.26 -6.62
CA GLU A 63 7.30 -22.95 -5.44
C GLU A 63 7.11 -22.11 -4.16
N SER A 64 7.44 -20.82 -4.20
CA SER A 64 7.23 -19.91 -3.08
C SER A 64 5.74 -19.69 -2.79
N ILE A 65 4.92 -19.55 -3.83
CA ILE A 65 3.46 -19.42 -3.69
C ILE A 65 2.88 -20.66 -3.01
N SER A 66 3.26 -21.86 -3.46
CA SER A 66 2.88 -23.13 -2.83
C SER A 66 3.26 -23.17 -1.34
N SER A 67 4.50 -22.83 -1.02
CA SER A 67 5.01 -22.79 0.36
C SER A 67 4.24 -21.79 1.24
N ALA A 68 3.94 -20.59 0.71
CA ALA A 68 3.18 -19.57 1.41
C ALA A 68 1.73 -19.99 1.66
N LEU A 69 1.07 -20.63 0.68
CA LEU A 69 -0.28 -21.18 0.84
C LEU A 69 -0.35 -22.27 1.92
N GLN A 70 0.64 -23.17 1.97
CA GLN A 70 0.75 -24.18 3.03
C GLN A 70 0.94 -23.53 4.40
N ASN A 71 1.77 -22.49 4.47
CA ASN A 71 2.04 -21.80 5.71
C ASN A 71 0.79 -21.09 6.26
N LEU A 72 0.06 -20.37 5.40
CA LEU A 72 -1.23 -19.76 5.74
C LEU A 72 -2.31 -20.79 6.07
N GLY A 73 -2.26 -21.97 5.44
CA GLY A 73 -3.16 -23.09 5.72
C GLY A 73 -3.14 -23.53 7.18
N LYS A 74 -2.00 -23.39 7.87
CA LYS A 74 -1.81 -23.74 9.29
C LYS A 74 -2.60 -22.82 10.23
N VAL A 75 -3.06 -21.66 9.77
CA VAL A 75 -3.80 -20.71 10.63
C VAL A 75 -5.25 -21.15 10.80
N GLU A 76 -5.71 -21.24 12.04
CA GLU A 76 -7.11 -21.58 12.34
C GLU A 76 -8.02 -20.36 12.12
N ALA A 77 -8.73 -20.37 10.98
CA ALA A 77 -9.75 -19.39 10.63
C ALA A 77 -10.87 -20.07 9.84
N ARG A 78 -12.12 -19.60 9.99
CA ARG A 78 -13.27 -20.16 9.25
C ARG A 78 -13.25 -19.77 7.78
N LEU A 79 -12.74 -18.57 7.49
CA LEU A 79 -12.61 -18.03 6.15
C LEU A 79 -11.22 -17.39 6.05
N LYS A 80 -10.45 -17.73 5.01
CA LYS A 80 -9.17 -17.09 4.71
C LYS A 80 -9.26 -16.44 3.33
N LEU A 81 -9.15 -15.13 3.29
CA LEU A 81 -9.19 -14.33 2.07
C LEU A 81 -7.81 -13.74 1.83
N VAL A 82 -7.30 -13.93 0.62
CA VAL A 82 -5.94 -13.56 0.24
C VAL A 82 -5.98 -12.83 -1.09
N ILE A 83 -5.26 -11.71 -1.22
CA ILE A 83 -4.94 -11.10 -2.52
C ILE A 83 -3.45 -11.23 -2.80
N ALA A 84 -3.09 -11.04 -4.08
CA ALA A 84 -1.71 -10.83 -4.48
C ALA A 84 -1.23 -9.43 -4.07
N GLY A 85 0.08 -9.28 -3.91
CA GLY A 85 0.78 -8.01 -3.95
C GLY A 85 1.73 -7.93 -5.14
N ASN A 86 2.61 -6.94 -5.15
CA ASN A 86 3.52 -6.74 -6.28
C ASN A 86 4.62 -7.82 -6.36
N HIS A 87 4.90 -8.56 -5.30
CA HIS A 87 5.87 -9.67 -5.33
C HIS A 87 5.32 -10.96 -5.93
N GLU A 88 4.01 -11.13 -6.08
CA GLU A 88 3.41 -12.29 -6.77
C GLU A 88 3.56 -12.20 -8.31
N ILE A 89 4.77 -11.99 -8.78
CA ILE A 89 5.07 -11.61 -10.16
C ILE A 89 4.61 -12.61 -11.22
N SER A 90 4.54 -13.91 -10.90
CA SER A 90 4.04 -14.94 -11.83
C SER A 90 2.52 -14.91 -12.03
N LEU A 91 1.78 -14.22 -11.15
CA LEU A 91 0.33 -14.02 -11.25
C LEU A 91 -0.04 -12.83 -12.14
N ASP A 92 0.90 -11.93 -12.42
CA ASP A 92 0.80 -10.95 -13.51
C ASP A 92 1.51 -11.52 -14.74
N LYS A 93 0.77 -12.31 -15.53
CA LYS A 93 1.30 -12.99 -16.71
C LYS A 93 2.01 -12.04 -17.69
N ARG A 94 1.54 -10.81 -17.84
CA ARG A 94 2.17 -9.82 -18.73
C ARG A 94 3.53 -9.40 -18.17
N TYR A 95 3.57 -9.04 -16.89
CA TYR A 95 4.82 -8.67 -16.22
C TYR A 95 5.82 -9.84 -16.21
N TRP A 96 5.39 -11.02 -15.79
CA TRP A 96 6.19 -12.25 -15.75
C TRP A 96 6.91 -12.56 -17.06
N LEU A 97 6.17 -12.57 -18.18
CA LEU A 97 6.74 -12.83 -19.50
C LEU A 97 7.74 -11.74 -19.92
N SER A 98 7.48 -10.47 -19.56
CA SER A 98 8.39 -9.36 -19.85
C SER A 98 9.74 -9.47 -19.11
N GLN A 99 9.74 -10.13 -17.95
CA GLN A 99 10.95 -10.41 -17.16
C GLN A 99 11.65 -11.72 -17.58
N GLY A 100 11.19 -12.37 -18.67
CA GLY A 100 11.78 -13.63 -19.17
C GLY A 100 11.22 -14.90 -18.53
N GLY A 101 10.15 -14.77 -17.74
CA GLY A 101 9.42 -15.90 -17.18
C GLY A 101 8.72 -16.74 -18.26
N SER A 102 8.47 -18.02 -17.96
CA SER A 102 7.76 -18.92 -18.89
C SER A 102 6.25 -18.89 -18.68
N GLU A 103 5.48 -19.04 -19.76
CA GLU A 103 4.02 -19.18 -19.69
C GLU A 103 3.58 -20.37 -18.82
N ALA A 104 4.27 -21.51 -18.94
CA ALA A 104 3.99 -22.69 -18.14
C ALA A 104 4.14 -22.46 -16.62
N SER A 105 5.11 -21.64 -16.20
CA SER A 105 5.29 -21.26 -14.79
C SER A 105 4.15 -20.38 -14.29
N SER A 106 3.72 -19.39 -15.09
CA SER A 106 2.58 -18.53 -14.74
C SER A 106 1.27 -19.33 -14.69
N ASP A 107 1.03 -20.20 -15.66
CA ASP A 107 -0.16 -21.07 -15.67
C ASP A 107 -0.18 -22.01 -14.46
N ARG A 108 0.99 -22.53 -14.05
CA ARG A 108 1.13 -23.30 -12.81
C ARG A 108 0.81 -22.46 -11.57
N ALA A 109 1.33 -21.23 -11.47
CA ALA A 109 1.01 -20.34 -10.36
C ALA A 109 -0.49 -20.05 -10.27
N HIS A 110 -1.15 -19.75 -11.40
CA HIS A 110 -2.60 -19.56 -11.45
C HIS A 110 -3.38 -20.83 -11.05
N ALA A 111 -2.89 -22.02 -11.39
CA ALA A 111 -3.53 -23.28 -10.97
C ALA A 111 -3.50 -23.47 -9.44
N LEU A 112 -2.40 -23.10 -8.78
CA LEU A 112 -2.24 -23.19 -7.32
C LEU A 112 -3.28 -22.36 -6.56
N ILE A 113 -3.62 -21.17 -7.08
CA ILE A 113 -4.53 -20.22 -6.44
C ILE A 113 -5.97 -20.27 -6.98
N SER A 114 -6.27 -21.19 -7.90
CA SER A 114 -7.59 -21.29 -8.51
C SER A 114 -8.68 -21.67 -7.49
N SER A 115 -9.95 -21.44 -7.82
CA SER A 115 -11.08 -21.84 -6.98
C SER A 115 -11.44 -23.33 -7.10
N ASP A 116 -10.67 -24.13 -7.84
CA ASP A 116 -10.89 -25.57 -7.96
C ASP A 116 -10.59 -26.25 -6.62
N ALA A 117 -11.43 -27.20 -6.20
CA ALA A 117 -11.25 -27.94 -4.96
C ALA A 117 -9.92 -28.71 -4.87
N SER A 118 -9.30 -29.02 -6.02
CA SER A 118 -7.99 -29.67 -6.12
C SER A 118 -6.81 -28.72 -6.05
N SER A 119 -7.05 -27.40 -6.14
CA SER A 119 -5.99 -26.38 -5.99
C SER A 119 -5.39 -26.38 -4.59
N GLU A 120 -4.14 -25.95 -4.50
CA GLU A 120 -3.44 -25.87 -3.22
C GLU A 120 -4.07 -24.83 -2.28
N ALA A 121 -4.52 -23.69 -2.82
CA ALA A 121 -5.26 -22.70 -2.04
C ALA A 121 -6.52 -23.31 -1.41
N SER A 122 -7.35 -24.00 -2.21
CA SER A 122 -8.58 -24.60 -1.71
C SER A 122 -8.33 -25.71 -0.68
N GLN A 123 -7.31 -26.54 -0.88
CA GLN A 123 -6.90 -27.57 0.09
C GLN A 123 -6.46 -27.00 1.43
N ASN A 124 -5.88 -25.79 1.44
CA ASN A 124 -5.49 -25.05 2.64
C ASN A 124 -6.62 -24.15 3.21
N GLY A 125 -7.83 -24.23 2.63
CA GLY A 125 -8.99 -23.43 3.03
C GLY A 125 -8.83 -21.94 2.73
N ILE A 126 -8.06 -21.60 1.69
CA ILE A 126 -7.78 -20.25 1.23
C ILE A 126 -8.64 -19.95 0.02
N THR A 127 -9.31 -18.80 0.05
CA THR A 127 -9.95 -18.20 -1.12
C THR A 127 -9.07 -17.06 -1.62
N PHE A 128 -8.42 -17.27 -2.76
CA PHE A 128 -7.64 -16.23 -3.41
C PHE A 128 -8.58 -15.30 -4.20
N LEU A 129 -8.51 -14.00 -3.93
CA LEU A 129 -9.36 -12.99 -4.54
C LEU A 129 -8.58 -12.26 -5.63
N PHE A 130 -9.23 -12.09 -6.77
CA PHE A 130 -8.78 -11.20 -7.83
C PHE A 130 -9.44 -9.83 -7.67
N GLU A 131 -9.08 -8.86 -8.51
CA GLU A 131 -9.72 -7.54 -8.48
C GLU A 131 -11.24 -7.69 -8.68
N GLY A 132 -12.03 -7.18 -7.72
CA GLY A 132 -13.48 -7.29 -7.76
C GLY A 132 -14.17 -7.15 -6.41
N THR A 133 -15.49 -7.32 -6.41
CA THR A 133 -16.34 -7.27 -5.21
C THR A 133 -16.97 -8.63 -4.94
N TYR A 134 -16.93 -9.07 -3.69
CA TYR A 134 -17.38 -10.38 -3.23
C TYR A 134 -18.32 -10.24 -2.03
N THR A 135 -19.26 -11.17 -1.89
CA THR A 135 -20.15 -11.26 -0.73
C THR A 135 -19.94 -12.59 -0.03
N PHE A 136 -19.69 -12.55 1.28
CA PHE A 136 -19.48 -13.75 2.10
C PHE A 136 -20.57 -13.89 3.15
N ASN A 137 -21.03 -15.13 3.34
CA ASN A 137 -21.98 -15.49 4.40
C ASN A 137 -21.28 -16.42 5.39
N LEU A 138 -21.20 -15.99 6.65
CA LEU A 138 -20.56 -16.76 7.72
C LEU A 138 -21.56 -17.71 8.40
N PRO A 139 -21.10 -18.82 9.00
CA PRO A 139 -21.97 -19.76 9.72
C PRO A 139 -22.75 -19.13 10.88
N CYS A 140 -22.25 -18.03 11.47
CA CYS A 140 -22.96 -17.25 12.49
C CYS A 140 -24.11 -16.40 11.93
N GLY A 141 -24.38 -16.49 10.63
CA GLY A 141 -25.40 -15.73 9.91
C GLY A 141 -24.96 -14.33 9.50
N ALA A 142 -23.75 -13.88 9.89
CA ALA A 142 -23.19 -12.61 9.43
C ALA A 142 -23.00 -12.62 7.92
N THR A 143 -23.25 -11.49 7.28
CA THR A 143 -22.93 -11.25 5.87
C THR A 143 -22.14 -9.96 5.72
N PHE A 144 -21.21 -9.93 4.78
CA PHE A 144 -20.46 -8.72 4.44
C PHE A 144 -20.04 -8.71 2.97
N ASN A 145 -19.92 -7.49 2.42
CA ASN A 145 -19.35 -7.22 1.11
C ASN A 145 -17.90 -6.76 1.26
N ILE A 146 -17.00 -7.35 0.47
CA ILE A 146 -15.59 -6.98 0.41
C ILE A 146 -15.19 -6.65 -1.02
N TYR A 147 -14.57 -5.50 -1.21
CA TYR A 147 -13.83 -5.17 -2.43
C TYR A 147 -12.37 -5.56 -2.25
N ALA A 148 -11.76 -6.16 -3.27
CA ALA A 148 -10.38 -6.62 -3.27
C ALA A 148 -9.63 -6.06 -4.50
N SER A 149 -8.39 -5.59 -4.34
CA SER A 149 -7.52 -5.24 -5.48
C SER A 149 -6.02 -5.36 -5.14
N PRO A 150 -5.21 -6.06 -5.96
CA PRO A 150 -3.76 -6.16 -5.76
C PRO A 150 -2.99 -4.93 -6.27
N TYR A 151 -3.66 -4.01 -6.98
CA TYR A 151 -2.96 -3.01 -7.78
C TYR A 151 -2.40 -1.85 -6.95
N THR A 152 -1.18 -1.43 -7.24
CA THR A 152 -0.51 -0.27 -6.62
C THR A 152 -0.01 0.75 -7.65
N PRO A 153 0.10 2.05 -7.32
CA PRO A 153 0.84 3.00 -8.14
C PRO A 153 2.28 2.52 -8.32
N GLY A 154 2.84 2.71 -9.52
CA GLY A 154 4.17 2.24 -9.85
C GLY A 154 5.26 2.87 -8.98
N PHE A 155 6.03 2.01 -8.30
CA PHE A 155 7.30 2.33 -7.67
C PHE A 155 8.32 1.29 -8.15
N GLY A 156 9.33 1.73 -8.92
CA GLY A 156 10.22 0.81 -9.62
C GLY A 156 9.49 0.00 -10.71
N THR A 157 9.91 -1.26 -10.89
CA THR A 157 9.29 -2.20 -11.82
C THR A 157 8.89 -3.46 -11.07
N SER A 158 7.59 -3.69 -10.92
CA SER A 158 7.02 -4.87 -10.26
C SER A 158 5.66 -5.24 -10.84
N ALA A 159 5.05 -6.34 -10.39
CA ALA A 159 3.73 -6.78 -10.86
C ALA A 159 2.60 -5.91 -10.32
N PHE A 160 1.44 -5.96 -10.98
CA PHE A 160 0.22 -5.26 -10.54
C PHE A 160 0.37 -3.74 -10.37
N GLN A 161 1.27 -3.12 -11.14
CA GLN A 161 1.48 -1.67 -11.09
C GLN A 161 0.70 -0.93 -12.18
N TYR A 162 0.29 0.31 -11.87
CA TYR A 162 -0.31 1.26 -12.81
C TYR A 162 0.28 2.65 -12.59
N THR A 163 0.10 3.56 -13.55
CA THR A 163 0.63 4.92 -13.44
C THR A 163 -0.16 5.72 -12.39
N SER A 164 0.50 6.60 -11.65
CA SER A 164 -0.18 7.41 -10.62
C SER A 164 -1.26 8.34 -11.17
N SER A 165 -1.25 8.63 -12.48
CA SER A 165 -2.27 9.38 -13.20
C SER A 165 -3.50 8.56 -13.62
N GLU A 166 -3.49 7.25 -13.44
CA GLU A 166 -4.59 6.37 -13.81
C GLU A 166 -5.59 6.18 -12.66
N ASP A 167 -6.81 6.68 -12.83
CA ASP A 167 -7.89 6.48 -11.89
C ASP A 167 -8.63 5.17 -12.17
N ARG A 168 -8.32 4.13 -11.39
CA ARG A 168 -8.94 2.81 -11.49
C ARG A 168 -10.18 2.65 -10.61
N PHE A 169 -10.30 3.47 -9.57
CA PHE A 169 -11.21 3.21 -8.44
C PHE A 169 -12.46 4.08 -8.44
N ASN A 170 -12.50 5.13 -9.26
CA ASN A 170 -13.60 6.07 -9.31
C ASN A 170 -14.35 6.06 -10.64
N HIS A 171 -15.60 6.52 -10.59
CA HIS A 171 -16.39 6.76 -11.79
C HIS A 171 -15.82 7.96 -12.58
N ALA A 172 -15.93 7.91 -13.91
CA ALA A 172 -15.34 8.89 -14.81
C ALA A 172 -15.82 10.33 -14.59
N ASP A 173 -17.04 10.52 -14.08
CA ASP A 173 -17.61 11.82 -13.70
C ASP A 173 -16.99 12.42 -12.42
N THR A 174 -16.28 11.61 -11.64
CA THR A 174 -15.61 12.03 -10.39
C THR A 174 -14.08 11.96 -10.47
N THR A 175 -13.54 11.51 -11.60
CA THR A 175 -12.09 11.49 -11.84
C THR A 175 -11.59 12.91 -12.08
N PRO A 176 -10.50 13.34 -11.39
CA PRO A 176 -9.91 14.65 -11.60
C PRO A 176 -9.47 14.88 -13.05
N SER A 177 -9.53 16.12 -13.51
CA SER A 177 -9.18 16.56 -14.86
C SER A 177 -7.73 16.25 -15.28
N TRP A 178 -6.80 16.15 -14.32
CA TRP A 178 -5.40 15.79 -14.57
C TRP A 178 -5.16 14.28 -14.72
N ALA A 179 -6.15 13.46 -14.36
CA ALA A 179 -6.05 12.01 -14.35
C ALA A 179 -6.79 11.38 -15.54
N THR A 180 -6.34 10.20 -15.94
CA THR A 180 -7.01 9.38 -16.95
C THR A 180 -7.86 8.33 -16.24
N ASN A 181 -9.18 8.35 -16.44
CA ASN A 181 -10.03 7.28 -15.93
C ASN A 181 -9.77 5.99 -16.72
N VAL A 182 -9.39 4.94 -16.02
CA VAL A 182 -9.20 3.58 -16.56
C VAL A 182 -10.03 2.56 -15.76
N GLY A 183 -11.02 3.06 -15.01
CA GLY A 183 -11.89 2.26 -14.18
C GLY A 183 -12.72 1.28 -14.99
N THR A 184 -12.82 0.06 -14.49
CA THR A 184 -13.66 -1.01 -15.04
C THR A 184 -14.77 -1.37 -14.05
N ALA A 185 -15.73 -2.19 -14.49
CA ALA A 185 -16.76 -2.72 -13.58
C ALA A 185 -16.19 -3.53 -12.40
N LEU A 186 -14.96 -4.03 -12.51
CA LEU A 186 -14.28 -4.78 -11.44
C LEU A 186 -13.42 -3.89 -10.56
N SER A 187 -12.82 -2.84 -11.12
CA SER A 187 -11.87 -1.99 -10.40
C SER A 187 -12.51 -0.79 -9.69
N ILE A 188 -13.66 -0.29 -10.18
CA ILE A 188 -14.37 0.80 -9.49
C ILE A 188 -14.96 0.27 -8.18
N ILE A 189 -14.62 0.93 -7.07
CA ILE A 189 -15.09 0.51 -5.74
C ILE A 189 -16.57 0.92 -5.58
N PRO A 190 -17.49 -0.04 -5.34
CA PRO A 190 -18.92 0.28 -5.22
C PRO A 190 -19.27 0.88 -3.85
N GLU A 191 -20.37 1.64 -3.78
CA GLU A 191 -20.85 2.36 -2.58
C GLU A 191 -21.22 1.45 -1.40
N ASN A 192 -21.61 0.20 -1.65
CA ASN A 192 -22.19 -0.71 -0.67
C ASN A 192 -21.21 -1.78 -0.14
N VAL A 193 -19.93 -1.41 -0.01
CA VAL A 193 -18.87 -2.28 0.52
C VAL A 193 -18.69 -2.09 2.02
N ASP A 194 -18.62 -3.19 2.77
CA ASP A 194 -18.32 -3.13 4.20
C ASP A 194 -16.80 -3.06 4.42
N ILE A 195 -16.04 -3.77 3.58
CA ILE A 195 -14.59 -3.92 3.69
C ILE A 195 -13.95 -3.60 2.33
N VAL A 196 -12.87 -2.83 2.35
CA VAL A 196 -11.95 -2.67 1.22
C VAL A 196 -10.63 -3.32 1.61
N MET A 197 -10.11 -4.19 0.75
CA MET A 197 -8.83 -4.86 0.92
C MET A 197 -7.98 -4.56 -0.30
N THR A 198 -6.92 -3.79 -0.12
CA THR A 198 -5.98 -3.44 -1.20
C THR A 198 -4.59 -3.83 -0.80
N HIS A 199 -3.69 -4.02 -1.76
CA HIS A 199 -2.29 -4.22 -1.41
C HIS A 199 -1.64 -2.92 -0.93
N GLY A 200 -1.72 -1.86 -1.74
CA GLY A 200 -1.17 -0.54 -1.36
C GLY A 200 -2.13 0.33 -0.53
N PRO A 201 -1.57 1.34 0.18
CA PRO A 201 -2.35 2.27 0.98
C PRO A 201 -2.99 3.41 0.17
N PRO A 202 -4.02 4.10 0.70
CA PRO A 202 -4.48 5.37 0.17
C PRO A 202 -3.50 6.50 0.52
N LYS A 203 -3.40 7.51 -0.35
CA LYS A 203 -2.47 8.65 -0.17
C LYS A 203 -2.68 9.36 1.18
N TYR A 204 -1.60 9.69 1.86
CA TYR A 204 -1.55 10.35 3.16
C TYR A 204 -2.20 9.57 4.32
N ILE A 205 -2.43 8.26 4.18
CA ILE A 205 -3.00 7.40 5.23
C ILE A 205 -2.09 6.17 5.37
N LEU A 206 -1.26 6.16 6.41
CA LEU A 206 -0.33 5.08 6.73
C LEU A 206 0.57 4.68 5.54
N ASP A 207 1.00 5.67 4.75
CA ASP A 207 1.68 5.51 3.46
C ASP A 207 2.98 6.31 3.35
N GLU A 208 3.49 6.79 4.49
CA GLU A 208 4.77 7.48 4.53
C GLU A 208 5.89 6.51 4.15
N THR A 209 6.92 7.00 3.47
CA THR A 209 8.15 6.28 3.09
C THR A 209 9.34 6.75 3.94
N ASP A 210 10.49 6.09 3.85
CA ASP A 210 11.68 6.44 4.65
C ASP A 210 12.10 7.90 4.49
N ASN A 211 11.92 8.43 3.27
CA ASN A 211 12.27 9.80 2.91
C ASN A 211 11.21 10.83 3.35
N GLY A 212 10.10 10.40 3.97
CA GLY A 212 8.96 11.25 4.32
C GLY A 212 7.99 11.52 3.18
N ASP A 213 8.22 10.94 2.00
CA ASP A 213 7.29 11.02 0.87
C ASP A 213 6.09 10.09 1.07
N SER A 214 5.01 10.35 0.34
CA SER A 214 3.77 9.58 0.37
C SER A 214 3.71 8.61 -0.82
N ALA A 215 3.65 7.30 -0.54
CA ALA A 215 3.56 6.25 -1.56
C ALA A 215 2.11 5.87 -1.92
N GLY A 216 1.12 6.37 -1.17
CA GLY A 216 -0.25 5.95 -1.31
C GLY A 216 -0.95 6.48 -2.56
N CYS A 217 -2.00 5.77 -2.97
CA CYS A 217 -2.78 6.12 -4.15
C CYS A 217 -3.80 7.23 -3.87
N GLU A 218 -3.75 8.32 -4.64
CA GLU A 218 -4.67 9.45 -4.50
C GLU A 218 -6.09 9.11 -4.95
N HIS A 219 -6.22 8.30 -6.00
CA HIS A 219 -7.50 7.83 -6.50
C HIS A 219 -8.17 6.85 -5.53
N LEU A 220 -7.37 6.01 -4.86
CA LEU A 220 -7.86 5.14 -3.79
C LEU A 220 -8.36 5.98 -2.61
N ARG A 221 -7.61 7.00 -2.20
CA ARG A 221 -8.04 7.94 -1.14
C ARG A 221 -9.39 8.60 -1.48
N ARG A 222 -9.59 9.04 -2.73
CA ARG A 222 -10.88 9.58 -3.20
C ARG A 222 -12.00 8.54 -3.13
N ALA A 223 -11.73 7.30 -3.55
CA ALA A 223 -12.71 6.24 -3.51
C ALA A 223 -13.10 5.87 -2.07
N ILE A 224 -12.15 5.78 -1.15
CA ILE A 224 -12.42 5.56 0.28
C ILE A 224 -13.25 6.71 0.87
N ALA A 225 -12.96 7.96 0.52
CA ALA A 225 -13.75 9.10 0.96
C ALA A 225 -15.16 9.17 0.36
N ARG A 226 -15.38 8.51 -0.80
CA ARG A 226 -16.69 8.33 -1.41
C ARG A 226 -17.48 7.22 -0.71
N VAL A 227 -16.91 6.02 -0.66
CA VAL A 227 -17.64 4.78 -0.28
C VAL A 227 -17.65 4.52 1.23
N GLN A 228 -16.72 5.12 1.97
CA GLN A 228 -16.65 5.10 3.43
C GLN A 228 -16.83 3.69 4.03
N PRO A 229 -15.97 2.71 3.67
CA PRO A 229 -16.10 1.34 4.16
C PRO A 229 -15.91 1.30 5.68
N ARG A 230 -16.41 0.26 6.35
CA ARG A 230 -16.17 0.11 7.80
C ARG A 230 -14.71 -0.24 8.11
N LEU A 231 -14.08 -0.98 7.21
CA LEU A 231 -12.68 -1.39 7.31
C LEU A 231 -12.00 -1.23 5.95
N HIS A 232 -10.84 -0.61 5.95
CA HIS A 232 -9.88 -0.65 4.85
C HIS A 232 -8.57 -1.23 5.39
N CYS A 233 -8.22 -2.44 4.95
CA CYS A 233 -6.95 -3.08 5.30
C CYS A 233 -6.03 -3.19 4.09
N PHE A 234 -4.74 -2.97 4.31
CA PHE A 234 -3.71 -2.96 3.29
C PHE A 234 -2.33 -3.26 3.88
N GLY A 235 -1.30 -3.29 3.04
CA GLY A 235 0.10 -3.54 3.42
C GLY A 235 1.06 -2.68 2.61
N HIS A 236 2.05 -3.32 1.97
CA HIS A 236 3.02 -2.77 1.01
C HIS A 236 4.09 -1.83 1.61
N ILE A 237 3.72 -1.03 2.61
CA ILE A 237 4.62 -0.06 3.24
C ILE A 237 5.10 -0.60 4.59
N HIS A 238 6.39 -0.93 4.66
CA HIS A 238 7.04 -1.68 5.75
C HIS A 238 7.82 -0.82 6.75
N LEU A 239 7.70 0.50 6.74
CA LEU A 239 8.58 1.35 7.54
C LEU A 239 8.63 0.98 9.04
N PRO A 240 9.84 0.92 9.61
CA PRO A 240 10.06 1.26 11.00
C PRO A 240 11.08 2.41 11.09
N ARG A 241 10.60 3.65 11.25
CA ARG A 241 11.48 4.67 11.88
C ARG A 241 11.60 4.34 13.37
N GLU A 242 12.77 4.59 13.96
CA GLU A 242 12.91 4.60 15.42
C GLU A 242 11.80 5.45 16.05
N GLY A 243 10.91 4.82 16.82
CA GLY A 243 9.79 5.48 17.50
C GLY A 243 8.46 5.49 16.76
N TRP A 244 8.40 5.09 15.48
CA TRP A 244 7.14 4.92 14.76
C TRP A 244 6.54 3.55 15.06
N LYS A 245 5.28 3.57 15.50
CA LYS A 245 4.50 2.37 15.82
C LYS A 245 3.59 2.12 14.63
N TYR A 246 3.43 0.88 14.18
CA TYR A 246 2.37 0.55 13.23
C TYR A 246 1.01 0.88 13.85
N GLU A 247 0.27 1.76 13.19
CA GLU A 247 -0.96 2.34 13.72
C GLU A 247 -2.17 1.85 12.95
N ALA A 248 -3.32 1.91 13.63
CA ALA A 248 -4.61 1.90 12.98
C ALA A 248 -5.21 3.29 13.15
N HIS A 249 -5.75 3.84 12.06
CA HIS A 249 -6.33 5.18 12.02
C HIS A 249 -7.84 5.08 11.80
N ARG A 250 -8.59 5.85 12.57
CA ARG A 250 -9.98 6.15 12.28
C ARG A 250 -10.03 7.36 11.35
N LEU A 251 -10.79 7.23 10.26
CA LEU A 251 -11.04 8.34 9.35
C LEU A 251 -12.38 8.99 9.70
N GLU A 252 -12.34 10.30 9.86
CA GLU A 252 -13.51 11.16 9.93
C GLU A 252 -13.55 12.09 8.72
N TYR A 253 -14.70 12.14 8.07
CA TYR A 253 -14.90 12.90 6.85
C TYR A 253 -15.43 14.29 7.19
N GLY A 254 -14.57 15.30 7.10
CA GLY A 254 -14.93 16.69 7.39
C GLY A 254 -15.91 17.28 6.37
N VAL A 255 -16.63 18.32 6.77
CA VAL A 255 -17.32 19.23 5.84
C VAL A 255 -16.25 20.04 5.09
N GLN A 256 -16.46 20.23 3.79
CA GLN A 256 -15.57 21.00 2.89
C GLN A 256 -15.11 22.30 3.55
N ASN A 257 -13.81 22.40 3.84
CA ASN A 257 -13.16 23.70 3.98
C ASN A 257 -12.45 23.93 2.64
N GLU A 258 -13.00 24.82 1.83
CA GLU A 258 -12.32 25.38 0.66
C GLU A 258 -11.03 26.03 1.17
N LEU A 259 -9.91 25.34 1.03
CA LEU A 259 -8.58 25.93 1.25
C LEU A 259 -7.91 26.00 -0.11
N ASP A 260 -7.93 27.24 -0.63
CA ASP A 260 -7.05 27.93 -1.57
C ASP A 260 -6.38 27.14 -2.71
N GLY A 261 -6.78 27.48 -3.94
CA GLY A 261 -5.92 27.48 -5.13
C GLY A 261 -6.09 26.31 -6.10
N ASP A 262 -6.42 25.11 -5.63
CA ASP A 262 -6.66 23.96 -6.51
C ASP A 262 -8.13 23.86 -6.92
N SER A 263 -8.37 23.72 -8.22
CA SER A 263 -9.74 23.59 -8.76
C SER A 263 -10.45 22.28 -8.36
N GLU A 264 -9.70 21.27 -7.87
CA GLU A 264 -10.23 19.94 -7.53
C GLU A 264 -9.58 19.35 -6.25
N PRO A 265 -9.80 19.97 -5.07
CA PRO A 265 -9.10 19.61 -3.84
C PRO A 265 -9.50 18.21 -3.36
N ILE A 266 -8.50 17.45 -2.87
CA ILE A 266 -8.77 16.16 -2.24
C ILE A 266 -9.45 16.41 -0.88
N ARG A 267 -10.58 15.74 -0.60
CA ARG A 267 -11.35 15.92 0.65
C ARG A 267 -10.43 15.86 1.88
N ASN A 268 -10.59 16.79 2.82
CA ASN A 268 -9.86 16.69 4.07
C ASN A 268 -10.38 15.47 4.85
N ILE A 269 -9.48 14.60 5.28
CA ILE A 269 -9.79 13.42 6.08
C ILE A 269 -9.05 13.61 7.40
N LEU A 270 -9.82 13.79 8.47
CA LEU A 270 -9.26 13.80 9.81
C LEU A 270 -8.90 12.37 10.18
N LYS A 271 -7.70 12.21 10.72
CA LYS A 271 -7.13 10.92 11.11
C LYS A 271 -6.96 10.90 12.61
N ASP A 272 -7.72 10.05 13.26
CA ASP A 272 -7.61 9.81 14.69
C ASP A 272 -6.87 8.50 14.94
N TRP A 273 -5.82 8.58 15.75
CA TRP A 273 -5.10 7.41 16.20
C TRP A 273 -5.98 6.55 17.14
N VAL A 274 -6.12 5.24 16.85
CA VAL A 274 -7.03 4.34 17.60
C VAL A 274 -6.40 3.03 18.10
N GLY A 275 -5.11 2.80 17.81
CA GLY A 275 -4.40 1.60 18.25
C GLY A 275 -2.89 1.69 18.09
N THR A 276 -2.15 1.12 19.05
CA THR A 276 -0.67 1.08 19.11
C THR A 276 -0.19 -0.37 19.23
N ASN A 277 1.13 -0.53 19.17
CA ASN A 277 1.91 -1.67 19.68
C ASN A 277 1.74 -1.95 21.19
N SER A 278 0.51 -2.14 21.64
CA SER A 278 0.17 -2.38 23.04
C SER A 278 -0.03 -3.88 23.32
N ALA A 279 1.01 -4.66 23.12
CA ALA A 279 1.39 -5.78 24.01
C ALA A 279 2.55 -6.59 23.42
N HIS A 280 3.79 -6.32 23.84
CA HIS A 280 4.89 -7.28 23.68
C HIS A 280 4.54 -8.70 24.23
N LYS A 281 3.47 -8.83 25.02
CA LYS A 281 2.96 -10.09 25.58
C LYS A 281 1.92 -10.83 24.73
N LYS A 282 1.21 -10.15 23.82
CA LYS A 282 0.18 -10.75 22.96
C LYS A 282 0.70 -10.62 21.53
N ARG A 283 1.07 -11.71 20.87
CA ARG A 283 1.71 -11.75 19.53
C ARG A 283 0.82 -11.21 18.38
N PHE A 284 -0.08 -10.26 18.67
CA PHE A 284 -1.03 -9.59 17.78
C PHE A 284 -1.45 -8.23 18.39
N ARG A 285 -1.94 -7.33 17.54
CA ARG A 285 -2.44 -5.98 17.87
C ARG A 285 -3.95 -5.97 17.96
N CYS A 286 -4.48 -5.05 18.76
CA CYS A 286 -5.91 -4.76 18.85
C CYS A 286 -6.13 -3.25 18.99
N LEU A 287 -7.34 -2.81 18.68
CA LEU A 287 -7.79 -1.46 19.01
C LEU A 287 -7.82 -1.24 20.52
N THR A 288 -7.68 0.01 20.94
CA THR A 288 -7.93 0.37 22.35
C THR A 288 -9.39 0.05 22.72
N PRO A 289 -9.70 -0.27 24.00
CA PRO A 289 -11.07 -0.64 24.38
C PRO A 289 -12.14 0.37 23.95
N GLY A 290 -11.86 1.68 24.10
CA GLY A 290 -12.78 2.74 23.69
C GLY A 290 -12.97 2.81 22.17
N ALA A 291 -11.89 2.67 21.39
CA ALA A 291 -12.01 2.62 19.93
C ALA A 291 -12.73 1.36 19.45
N ALA A 292 -12.48 0.20 20.08
CA ALA A 292 -13.17 -1.05 19.76
C ALA A 292 -14.68 -0.96 20.01
N GLU A 293 -15.10 -0.28 21.08
CA GLU A 293 -16.52 -0.02 21.36
C GLU A 293 -17.11 0.96 20.33
N ASP A 294 -16.42 2.07 20.05
CA ASP A 294 -16.88 3.08 19.07
C ASP A 294 -17.07 2.50 17.67
N PHE A 295 -16.14 1.69 17.14
CA PHE A 295 -16.29 1.05 15.81
C PHE A 295 -17.39 -0.03 15.75
N ARG A 296 -17.79 -0.57 16.90
CA ARG A 296 -18.92 -1.50 16.98
C ARG A 296 -20.26 -0.75 16.98
N GLU A 297 -20.33 0.39 17.67
CA GLU A 297 -21.55 1.18 17.80
C GLU A 297 -21.79 2.16 16.64
N ASN A 298 -20.71 2.76 16.12
CA ASN A 298 -20.75 3.78 15.08
C ASN A 298 -20.33 3.23 13.72
N ARG A 299 -21.28 3.24 12.77
CA ARG A 299 -21.08 2.74 11.40
C ARG A 299 -20.62 3.82 10.41
N GLN A 300 -20.40 5.06 10.86
CA GLN A 300 -20.03 6.19 9.98
C GLN A 300 -18.52 6.38 9.86
N HIS A 301 -17.72 5.58 10.56
CA HIS A 301 -16.28 5.70 10.59
C HIS A 301 -15.62 4.60 9.76
N THR A 302 -14.54 4.96 9.07
CA THR A 302 -13.66 3.99 8.39
C THR A 302 -12.46 3.71 9.27
N LEU A 303 -12.19 2.42 9.55
CA LEU A 303 -10.95 1.98 10.16
C LEU A 303 -9.94 1.65 9.06
N CYS A 304 -8.79 2.34 9.04
CA CYS A 304 -7.66 2.00 8.18
C CYS A 304 -6.59 1.25 8.97
N VAL A 305 -6.13 0.13 8.42
CA VAL A 305 -5.12 -0.74 9.04
C VAL A 305 -4.04 -1.08 8.01
N ASN A 306 -2.81 -0.63 8.27
CA ASN A 306 -1.64 -1.22 7.63
C ASN A 306 -1.28 -2.51 8.38
N ALA A 307 -1.35 -3.63 7.67
CA ALA A 307 -1.16 -4.99 8.13
C ALA A 307 0.18 -5.59 7.71
N ALA A 308 1.08 -4.81 7.10
CA ALA A 308 2.43 -5.25 6.76
C ALA A 308 3.15 -5.81 8.00
N MET A 309 3.70 -7.00 7.84
CA MET A 309 4.37 -7.73 8.92
C MET A 309 5.89 -7.63 8.85
N GLU A 310 6.43 -7.63 7.64
CA GLU A 310 7.85 -7.45 7.38
C GLU A 310 8.35 -6.09 7.90
N GLY A 311 9.48 -6.13 8.58
CA GLY A 311 10.25 -4.97 9.03
C GLY A 311 11.67 -5.02 8.47
N GLU A 312 12.68 -4.69 9.26
CA GLU A 312 14.06 -4.70 8.77
C GLU A 312 14.57 -6.12 8.45
N GLU A 313 15.45 -6.21 7.44
CA GLU A 313 16.19 -7.42 7.06
C GLU A 313 15.34 -8.68 6.77
N GLY A 314 14.07 -8.50 6.37
CA GLY A 314 13.18 -9.60 6.02
C GLY A 314 12.58 -10.35 7.21
N VAL A 315 12.61 -9.74 8.39
CA VAL A 315 12.05 -10.32 9.62
C VAL A 315 10.62 -9.81 9.83
N LEU A 316 9.72 -10.70 10.28
CA LEU A 316 8.36 -10.31 10.68
C LEU A 316 8.37 -9.59 12.04
N GLU A 317 8.70 -8.31 12.03
CA GLU A 317 8.80 -7.47 13.23
C GLU A 317 7.43 -6.98 13.72
N HIS A 318 6.43 -6.93 12.83
CA HIS A 318 5.15 -6.32 13.12
C HIS A 318 4.06 -7.38 13.33
N PRO A 319 3.48 -7.46 14.54
CA PRO A 319 2.41 -8.41 14.80
C PRO A 319 1.14 -8.13 13.99
N PRO A 320 0.36 -9.18 13.65
CA PRO A 320 -0.93 -9.06 12.97
C PRO A 320 -1.92 -8.15 13.70
N TRP A 321 -2.94 -7.65 13.00
CA TRP A 321 -4.06 -6.96 13.63
C TRP A 321 -5.27 -7.86 13.85
N LEU A 322 -5.84 -7.84 15.05
CA LEU A 322 -7.11 -8.48 15.38
C LEU A 322 -8.17 -7.41 15.70
N VAL A 323 -9.19 -7.32 14.87
CA VAL A 323 -10.29 -6.35 14.98
C VAL A 323 -11.63 -7.08 15.00
N THR A 324 -12.56 -6.62 15.84
CA THR A 324 -13.93 -7.17 15.90
C THR A 324 -14.91 -6.15 15.31
N LEU A 325 -15.70 -6.56 14.32
CA LEU A 325 -16.75 -5.74 13.72
C LEU A 325 -18.12 -6.40 13.92
N ASP A 326 -19.12 -5.60 14.30
CA ASP A 326 -20.51 -6.07 14.42
C ASP A 326 -21.20 -6.06 13.04
N LEU A 327 -21.27 -7.19 12.37
CA LEU A 327 -21.80 -7.32 11.01
C LEU A 327 -23.29 -7.68 10.98
N PRO A 328 -24.06 -7.26 9.95
CA PRO A 328 -25.47 -7.58 9.85
C PRO A 328 -25.69 -9.10 9.69
N VAL A 329 -26.74 -9.62 10.31
CA VAL A 329 -27.15 -11.02 10.20
C VAL A 329 -28.21 -11.16 9.11
N TRP A 330 -27.99 -12.09 8.18
CA TRP A 330 -28.98 -12.45 7.16
C TRP A 330 -30.26 -12.98 7.84
N ARG A 331 -31.37 -12.26 7.68
CA ARG A 331 -32.69 -12.79 8.03
C ARG A 331 -33.19 -13.65 6.89
N ILE A 332 -33.36 -14.96 7.13
CA ILE A 332 -34.32 -15.74 6.35
C ILE A 332 -35.69 -15.09 6.63
N LYS A 333 -36.22 -14.34 5.66
CA LYS A 333 -37.67 -14.14 5.62
C LYS A 333 -38.25 -15.53 5.38
N MET A 334 -38.63 -16.21 6.46
CA MET A 334 -39.53 -17.37 6.40
C MET A 334 -40.90 -16.84 5.95
N THR A 335 -41.03 -16.49 4.68
CA THR A 335 -42.32 -16.63 4.02
C THR A 335 -42.53 -18.13 3.87
N VAL A 336 -43.37 -18.69 4.73
CA VAL A 336 -43.92 -20.03 4.54
C VAL A 336 -44.70 -19.97 3.23
N SER A 337 -44.01 -20.30 2.12
CA SER A 337 -44.65 -20.48 0.83
C SER A 337 -45.23 -21.88 0.80
N SER A 338 -46.53 -21.98 1.06
CA SER A 338 -47.31 -23.19 0.90
C SER A 338 -47.48 -23.52 -0.57
N SER A 339 -46.45 -24.10 -1.20
CA SER A 339 -46.58 -24.77 -2.49
C SER A 339 -45.39 -25.69 -2.73
N LEU A 340 -45.45 -26.88 -2.12
CA LEU A 340 -44.70 -28.05 -2.58
C LEU A 340 -45.42 -28.62 -3.80
N VAL A 341 -44.80 -28.56 -4.97
CA VAL A 341 -45.15 -29.42 -6.12
C VAL A 341 -43.97 -30.37 -6.33
N LEU A 342 -44.21 -31.64 -6.04
CA LEU A 342 -43.30 -32.76 -6.29
C LEU A 342 -43.18 -32.99 -7.80
N TYR A 343 -41.96 -32.85 -8.33
CA TYR A 343 -41.62 -33.30 -9.68
C TYR A 343 -41.02 -34.71 -9.61
N SER A 344 -41.65 -35.65 -10.33
CA SER A 344 -41.22 -37.04 -10.48
C SER A 344 -40.57 -37.22 -11.87
N PRO A 345 -39.44 -37.93 -12.01
CA PRO A 345 -38.82 -38.17 -13.31
C PRO A 345 -39.47 -39.36 -14.03
N GLY A 346 -39.71 -39.22 -15.34
CA GLY A 346 -40.15 -40.31 -16.22
C GLY A 346 -38.97 -41.09 -16.80
N SER A 347 -39.10 -42.42 -16.82
CA SER A 347 -38.08 -43.38 -17.22
C SER A 347 -37.81 -43.46 -18.73
N SER A 348 -36.52 -43.68 -19.02
CA SER A 348 -35.82 -44.26 -20.18
C SER A 348 -36.61 -44.88 -21.35
N THR A 349 -36.11 -44.66 -22.57
CA THR A 349 -36.18 -45.66 -23.66
C THR A 349 -34.89 -45.61 -24.50
N THR A 350 -34.23 -46.77 -24.56
CA THR A 350 -33.08 -47.13 -25.39
C THR A 350 -33.44 -47.20 -26.87
N MET A 351 -32.49 -46.87 -27.77
CA MET A 351 -32.38 -47.51 -29.09
C MET A 351 -30.91 -47.56 -29.54
N THR A 352 -30.55 -48.74 -30.04
CA THR A 352 -29.25 -49.18 -30.55
C THR A 352 -29.10 -48.90 -32.06
N GLY A 353 -27.87 -48.68 -32.54
CA GLY A 353 -27.55 -48.73 -33.97
C GLY A 353 -26.05 -48.63 -34.25
N ARG A 354 -25.51 -49.55 -35.05
CA ARG A 354 -24.10 -49.91 -35.24
C ARG A 354 -23.29 -48.99 -36.19
N SER A 355 -21.97 -49.18 -36.10
CA SER A 355 -20.83 -48.68 -36.89
C SER A 355 -20.88 -48.86 -38.43
N SER A 356 -20.23 -47.94 -39.16
CA SER A 356 -19.39 -48.29 -40.32
C SER A 356 -18.20 -47.31 -40.45
N ALA A 357 -17.08 -47.84 -40.92
CA ALA A 357 -15.82 -47.14 -41.17
C ALA A 357 -15.68 -46.83 -42.67
N SER A 358 -15.09 -45.68 -43.02
CA SER A 358 -14.23 -45.54 -44.19
C SER A 358 -13.39 -44.26 -44.08
N SER A 359 -12.07 -44.41 -44.20
CA SER A 359 -11.11 -43.33 -44.43
C SER A 359 -11.28 -42.77 -45.84
N LEU A 360 -10.76 -41.55 -46.11
CA LEU A 360 -9.79 -41.33 -47.18
C LEU A 360 -9.18 -39.91 -47.06
N ILE A 361 -7.86 -39.88 -47.02
CA ILE A 361 -6.99 -38.69 -47.18
C ILE A 361 -7.12 -38.19 -48.62
N SER A 362 -7.19 -36.87 -48.82
CA SER A 362 -6.99 -36.26 -50.15
C SER A 362 -5.79 -35.33 -50.12
N SER A 363 -4.79 -35.67 -50.94
CA SER A 363 -3.60 -34.89 -51.23
C SER A 363 -3.90 -33.90 -52.36
N ARG A 364 -3.72 -32.62 -52.07
CA ARG A 364 -3.30 -31.51 -52.96
C ARG A 364 -3.79 -30.21 -52.34
N LEU A 365 -2.86 -29.33 -51.96
CA LEU A 365 -3.00 -27.87 -51.97
C LEU A 365 -1.68 -27.27 -51.47
N PHE A 366 -0.67 -27.19 -52.33
CA PHE A 366 0.44 -26.25 -52.14
C PHE A 366 0.21 -25.12 -53.16
N SER A 367 -0.36 -24.01 -52.68
CA SER A 367 -0.56 -22.81 -53.50
C SER A 367 0.58 -21.83 -53.28
N GLN A 368 0.86 -20.99 -54.28
CA GLN A 368 1.91 -19.96 -54.25
C GLN A 368 1.72 -18.95 -53.09
N GLN A 369 0.50 -18.81 -52.56
CA GLN A 369 0.16 -18.01 -51.38
C GLN A 369 0.64 -18.64 -50.06
N THR A 370 0.68 -19.97 -49.98
CA THR A 370 1.15 -20.67 -48.78
C THR A 370 2.68 -20.63 -48.67
N GLY A 371 3.39 -20.69 -49.80
CA GLY A 371 4.85 -20.56 -49.83
C GLY A 371 5.34 -19.15 -49.46
N THR A 372 4.61 -18.11 -49.85
CA THR A 372 4.93 -16.72 -49.47
C THR A 372 4.67 -16.46 -47.99
N ALA A 373 3.58 -17.00 -47.42
CA ALA A 373 3.28 -16.91 -45.99
C ALA A 373 4.37 -17.57 -45.12
N ILE A 374 4.81 -18.77 -45.50
CA ILE A 374 5.89 -19.50 -44.79
C ILE A 374 7.22 -18.74 -44.91
N ALA A 375 7.52 -18.17 -46.07
CA ALA A 375 8.74 -17.39 -46.28
C ALA A 375 8.75 -16.09 -45.44
N THR A 376 7.62 -15.38 -45.34
CA THR A 376 7.51 -14.21 -44.46
C THR A 376 7.66 -14.59 -42.99
N GLU A 377 7.06 -15.70 -42.55
CA GLU A 377 7.16 -16.12 -41.16
C GLU A 377 8.59 -16.54 -40.76
N LEU A 378 9.31 -17.21 -41.67
CA LEU A 378 10.73 -17.52 -41.47
C LEU A 378 11.59 -16.25 -41.43
N LEU A 379 11.30 -15.24 -42.27
CA LEU A 379 11.97 -13.95 -42.24
C LEU A 379 11.73 -13.20 -40.92
N TYR A 380 10.51 -13.20 -40.39
CA TYR A 380 10.21 -12.62 -39.08
C TYR A 380 10.94 -13.36 -37.95
N ARG A 381 11.01 -14.69 -37.99
CA ARG A 381 11.76 -15.48 -36.99
C ARG A 381 13.26 -15.18 -37.02
N ILE A 382 13.85 -15.04 -38.20
CA ILE A 382 15.28 -14.67 -38.34
C ILE A 382 15.51 -13.24 -37.86
N LEU A 383 14.62 -12.29 -38.18
CA LEU A 383 14.72 -10.91 -37.73
C LEU A 383 14.63 -10.80 -36.21
N ILE A 384 13.70 -11.52 -35.58
CA ILE A 384 13.55 -11.59 -34.13
C ILE A 384 14.79 -12.20 -33.46
N ASP A 385 15.39 -13.26 -34.03
CA ASP A 385 16.62 -13.84 -33.49
C ASP A 385 17.81 -12.85 -33.56
N ILE A 386 17.92 -12.08 -34.65
CA ILE A 386 18.93 -11.03 -34.79
C ILE A 386 18.72 -9.92 -33.76
N ILE A 387 17.48 -9.48 -33.55
CA ILE A 387 17.13 -8.46 -32.55
C ILE A 387 17.46 -8.97 -31.14
N ASN A 388 17.13 -10.22 -30.82
CA ASN A 388 17.42 -10.82 -29.51
C ASN A 388 18.93 -10.98 -29.25
N ARG A 389 19.71 -11.33 -30.28
CA ARG A 389 21.19 -11.34 -30.20
C ARG A 389 21.78 -9.96 -29.99
N PHE A 390 21.17 -8.93 -30.60
CA PHE A 390 21.57 -7.55 -30.38
C PHE A 390 21.21 -7.08 -28.96
N LEU A 391 20.01 -7.38 -28.49
CA LEU A 391 19.52 -7.02 -27.16
C LEU A 391 20.35 -7.66 -26.05
N SER A 392 20.69 -8.96 -26.18
CA SER A 392 21.56 -9.66 -25.24
C SER A 392 23.02 -9.16 -25.25
N SER A 393 23.48 -8.62 -26.38
CA SER A 393 24.80 -7.98 -26.46
C SER A 393 24.78 -6.59 -25.81
N PHE A 394 23.69 -5.85 -25.97
CA PHE A 394 23.46 -4.56 -25.31
C PHE A 394 23.30 -4.70 -23.79
N GLN A 395 22.53 -5.68 -23.32
CA GLN A 395 22.36 -5.99 -21.90
C GLN A 395 23.69 -6.37 -21.24
N ARG A 396 24.56 -7.14 -21.92
CA ARG A 396 25.92 -7.43 -21.42
C ARG A 396 26.82 -6.20 -21.36
N LEU A 397 26.63 -5.24 -22.26
CA LEU A 397 27.35 -3.97 -22.23
C LEU A 397 26.88 -3.09 -21.06
N ALA A 398 25.55 -3.03 -20.85
CA ALA A 398 24.92 -2.31 -19.75
C ALA A 398 25.31 -2.89 -18.38
N ALA A 399 25.30 -4.22 -18.23
CA ALA A 399 25.74 -4.90 -17.02
C ALA A 399 27.20 -4.57 -16.66
N ARG A 400 28.11 -4.58 -17.65
CA ARG A 400 29.51 -4.16 -17.43
C ARG A 400 29.65 -2.69 -17.04
N GLY A 401 28.78 -1.83 -17.55
CA GLY A 401 28.71 -0.42 -17.15
C GLY A 401 28.22 -0.24 -15.72
N MET A 402 27.22 -1.02 -15.32
CA MET A 402 26.69 -1.04 -13.95
C MET A 402 27.69 -1.62 -12.95
N ASP A 403 28.41 -2.69 -13.28
CA ASP A 403 29.47 -3.27 -12.43
C ASP A 403 30.63 -2.27 -12.25
N SER A 404 30.97 -1.52 -13.29
CA SER A 404 31.99 -0.45 -13.21
C SER A 404 31.53 0.73 -12.36
N ALA A 405 30.23 1.06 -12.38
CA ALA A 405 29.65 2.09 -11.53
C ALA A 405 29.54 1.64 -10.07
N SER A 406 29.17 0.37 -9.84
CA SER A 406 29.09 -0.24 -8.51
C SER A 406 30.46 -0.30 -7.84
N THR A 407 31.48 -0.82 -8.52
CA THR A 407 32.86 -0.86 -8.02
C THR A 407 33.43 0.56 -7.78
N TRP A 408 33.04 1.54 -8.59
CA TRP A 408 33.38 2.94 -8.35
C TRP A 408 32.70 3.52 -7.10
N MET A 409 31.42 3.20 -6.87
CA MET A 409 30.66 3.61 -5.68
C MET A 409 31.20 2.96 -4.41
N GLU A 410 31.49 1.66 -4.44
CA GLU A 410 32.10 0.92 -3.31
C GLU A 410 33.45 1.52 -2.94
N ARG A 411 34.31 1.79 -3.93
CA ARG A 411 35.60 2.47 -3.71
C ARG A 411 35.41 3.85 -3.09
N LYS A 412 34.41 4.62 -3.55
CA LYS A 412 34.11 5.96 -2.99
C LYS A 412 33.55 5.91 -1.58
N MET A 413 32.77 4.88 -1.24
CA MET A 413 32.24 4.65 0.10
C MET A 413 33.34 4.21 1.06
N GLN A 414 34.29 3.38 0.60
CA GLN A 414 35.46 2.99 1.38
C GLN A 414 36.37 4.18 1.66
N GLU A 415 36.69 5.00 0.64
CA GLU A 415 37.46 6.25 0.82
C GLU A 415 36.80 7.21 1.84
N ARG A 416 35.46 7.24 1.92
CA ARG A 416 34.72 8.05 2.90
C ARG A 416 34.80 7.47 4.31
N ARG A 417 34.76 6.15 4.46
CA ARG A 417 34.94 5.47 5.75
C ARG A 417 36.36 5.65 6.27
N ASP A 418 37.36 5.45 5.43
CA ASP A 418 38.77 5.64 5.81
C ASP A 418 39.04 7.10 6.23
N ARG A 419 38.39 8.09 5.59
CA ARG A 419 38.45 9.50 6.00
C ARG A 419 37.76 9.78 7.34
N LEU A 420 36.62 9.15 7.60
CA LEU A 420 35.91 9.30 8.87
C LEU A 420 36.67 8.63 10.02
N ASP A 421 37.32 7.50 9.77
CA ASP A 421 38.13 6.79 10.75
C ASP A 421 39.46 7.51 11.01
N ALA A 422 40.09 8.09 9.99
CA ALA A 422 41.25 8.98 10.15
C ALA A 422 40.90 10.26 10.93
N ALA A 423 39.73 10.84 10.69
CA ALA A 423 39.25 12.01 11.42
C ALA A 423 38.92 11.70 12.90
N LYS A 424 38.40 10.50 13.18
CA LYS A 424 38.18 10.01 14.55
C LYS A 424 39.49 9.71 15.29
N ALA A 425 40.52 9.23 14.59
CA ALA A 425 41.84 8.98 15.17
C ALA A 425 42.65 10.25 15.47
N GLY A 426 42.31 11.38 14.83
CA GLY A 426 42.99 12.68 15.01
C GLY A 426 42.33 13.65 16.01
N ALA A 427 41.26 13.25 16.70
CA ALA A 427 40.48 14.13 17.60
C ALA A 427 41.16 14.37 18.96
N GLY A 428 42.43 14.77 18.94
CA GLY A 428 43.24 15.11 20.12
C GLY A 428 43.77 16.54 20.17
N GLU A 429 43.76 17.30 19.07
CA GLU A 429 44.25 18.68 19.06
C GLU A 429 43.25 19.61 18.36
N GLY A 430 42.87 20.69 19.06
CA GLY A 430 41.87 21.65 18.62
C GLY A 430 42.24 22.30 17.30
N LEU A 431 41.36 22.17 16.30
CA LEU A 431 41.58 22.71 14.97
C LEU A 431 41.38 24.24 14.99
N GLY A 432 42.48 24.96 14.74
CA GLY A 432 42.56 26.41 14.55
C GLY A 432 41.91 26.89 13.25
N ILE A 433 40.63 26.58 13.08
CA ILE A 433 39.81 26.93 11.90
C ILE A 433 39.82 28.45 11.68
N VAL A 434 39.86 29.24 12.76
CA VAL A 434 39.86 30.70 12.70
C VAL A 434 41.15 31.24 12.07
N GLU A 435 42.32 30.65 12.38
CA GLU A 435 43.60 31.10 11.80
C GLU A 435 43.73 30.73 10.32
N GLU A 436 43.19 29.58 9.93
CA GLU A 436 43.24 29.11 8.54
C GLU A 436 42.31 29.92 7.64
N VAL A 437 41.13 30.31 8.14
CA VAL A 437 40.16 31.17 7.44
C VAL A 437 40.68 32.61 7.31
N VAL A 438 41.39 33.14 8.31
CA VAL A 438 42.03 34.47 8.23
C VAL A 438 43.12 34.48 7.16
N LYS A 439 43.97 33.44 7.12
CA LYS A 439 45.06 33.31 6.15
C LYS A 439 44.55 33.22 4.70
N LEU A 440 43.48 32.45 4.48
CA LEU A 440 42.83 32.30 3.17
C LEU A 440 42.10 33.58 2.71
N SER A 441 41.66 34.42 3.64
CA SER A 441 40.98 35.68 3.34
C SER A 441 41.98 36.78 2.90
N GLU A 442 43.15 36.82 3.54
CA GLU A 442 44.25 37.74 3.17
C GLU A 442 44.86 37.37 1.80
N GLU A 443 45.05 36.08 1.52
CA GLU A 443 45.54 35.60 0.21
C GLU A 443 44.59 35.91 -0.95
N ARG A 444 43.29 36.10 -0.68
CA ARG A 444 42.27 36.40 -1.69
C ARG A 444 41.89 37.89 -1.77
N GLY A 445 42.64 38.76 -1.10
CA GLY A 445 42.48 40.20 -1.19
C GLY A 445 41.23 40.76 -0.51
N PHE A 446 40.63 39.99 0.41
CA PHE A 446 39.56 40.52 1.26
C PHE A 446 40.17 41.33 2.40
N VAL A 447 39.74 42.58 2.56
CA VAL A 447 40.15 43.43 3.69
C VAL A 447 39.50 42.86 4.96
N THR A 448 40.29 42.22 5.81
CA THR A 448 39.86 41.74 7.12
C THR A 448 39.98 42.89 8.13
N CYS A 449 38.86 43.25 8.78
CA CYS A 449 38.89 44.09 9.97
C CYS A 449 39.00 43.15 11.19
N PRO A 450 39.98 43.32 12.09
CA PRO A 450 40.13 42.38 13.20
C PRO A 450 39.04 42.64 14.23
N MET A 451 38.14 41.67 14.43
CA MET A 451 37.38 41.56 15.67
C MET A 451 38.27 40.94 16.74
N THR A 452 39.19 41.72 17.28
CA THR A 452 39.73 41.44 18.61
C THR A 452 39.23 42.50 19.56
N GLY A 453 38.48 42.07 20.58
CA GLY A 453 38.08 42.93 21.68
C GLY A 453 39.32 43.39 22.47
N ARG A 454 39.88 44.54 22.09
CA ARG A 454 40.61 45.40 23.01
C ARG A 454 40.01 46.79 22.94
N VAL A 455 39.46 47.21 24.07
CA VAL A 455 39.11 48.60 24.32
C VAL A 455 40.40 49.43 24.19
N MET A 456 40.49 50.23 23.15
CA MET A 456 41.29 51.44 23.15
C MET A 456 40.35 52.61 22.96
N ASP A 457 40.17 53.33 24.06
CA ASP A 457 39.59 54.66 24.14
C ASP A 457 40.37 55.60 23.21
N MET A 458 39.66 56.38 22.37
CA MET A 458 40.06 57.66 21.78
C MET A 458 38.97 58.16 20.81
N GLY A 459 38.30 59.27 21.17
CA GLY A 459 37.94 60.33 20.21
C GLY A 459 36.55 60.31 19.57
N VAL A 460 35.71 61.22 20.06
CA VAL A 460 34.45 61.75 19.52
C VAL A 460 34.42 61.90 17.98
N GLU A 461 33.44 61.27 17.30
CA GLU A 461 32.49 61.92 16.37
C GLU A 461 31.44 60.94 15.81
N GLU A 462 30.28 61.48 15.48
CA GLU A 462 29.01 60.84 15.13
C GLU A 462 29.10 59.94 13.87
N ALA A 463 28.95 58.61 14.04
CA ALA A 463 28.74 57.69 12.92
C ALA A 463 27.57 56.72 13.22
N ARG A 464 26.59 56.73 12.33
CA ARG A 464 25.34 55.93 12.36
C ARG A 464 25.64 54.43 12.60
N ARG A 465 24.97 53.81 13.57
CA ARG A 465 25.01 52.35 13.78
C ARG A 465 24.50 51.62 12.52
N PRO A 466 25.19 50.59 12.03
CA PRO A 466 24.69 49.79 10.91
C PRO A 466 23.44 48.99 11.34
N PRO A 467 22.51 48.71 10.41
CA PRO A 467 21.33 47.90 10.72
C PRO A 467 21.77 46.50 11.14
N GLY A 468 21.18 45.99 12.21
CA GLY A 468 21.41 44.61 12.66
C GLY A 468 20.95 43.60 11.60
N PRO A 469 21.38 42.32 11.72
CA PRO A 469 21.07 41.31 10.72
C PRO A 469 19.54 41.12 10.57
N PRO A 470 19.04 40.80 9.35
CA PRO A 470 17.63 40.54 9.07
C PRO A 470 16.98 39.57 10.07
N GLN A 471 15.67 39.75 10.33
CA GLN A 471 14.95 38.96 11.35
C GLN A 471 15.07 37.44 11.18
N TRP A 472 15.17 36.94 9.95
CA TRP A 472 15.34 35.51 9.70
C TRP A 472 16.70 35.00 10.21
N ILE A 473 17.76 35.80 10.09
CA ILE A 473 19.10 35.47 10.62
C ILE A 473 19.08 35.47 12.16
N GLN A 474 18.36 36.41 12.77
CA GLN A 474 18.19 36.42 14.24
C GLN A 474 17.41 35.20 14.74
N GLY A 475 16.44 34.71 13.95
CA GLY A 475 15.69 33.48 14.24
C GLY A 475 16.57 32.24 14.19
N VAL A 476 17.45 32.13 13.18
CA VAL A 476 18.40 31.02 13.02
C VAL A 476 19.44 31.01 14.14
N LEU A 477 20.04 32.16 14.46
CA LEU A 477 21.04 32.26 15.53
C LEU A 477 20.43 31.90 16.90
N ARG A 478 19.18 32.29 17.15
CA ARG A 478 18.46 31.89 18.37
C ARG A 478 18.13 30.39 18.40
N GLY A 479 17.79 29.80 17.24
CA GLY A 479 17.55 28.37 17.11
C GLY A 479 18.79 27.51 17.38
N ILE A 480 19.98 28.00 17.01
CA ILE A 480 21.27 27.35 17.31
C ILE A 480 21.59 27.43 18.81
N ASP A 481 21.42 28.61 19.43
CA ASP A 481 21.70 28.82 20.85
C ASP A 481 20.75 28.02 21.77
N GLU A 482 19.52 27.78 21.30
CA GLU A 482 18.51 26.93 21.96
C GLU A 482 18.67 25.42 21.63
N GLY A 483 19.67 25.03 20.83
CA GLY A 483 19.94 23.63 20.47
C GLY A 483 18.89 22.98 19.56
N ARG A 484 18.02 23.77 18.91
CA ARG A 484 16.95 23.31 18.02
C ARG A 484 17.39 23.15 16.56
N MET A 485 18.58 23.64 16.20
CA MET A 485 19.14 23.58 14.85
C MET A 485 20.65 23.27 14.92
N SER A 486 21.15 22.48 13.97
CA SER A 486 22.58 22.19 13.81
C SER A 486 23.20 23.05 12.70
N GLU A 487 24.52 23.27 12.72
CA GLU A 487 25.24 24.09 11.71
C GLU A 487 25.03 23.61 10.25
N ARG A 488 24.50 22.39 10.03
CA ARG A 488 24.22 21.83 8.70
C ARG A 488 22.87 22.24 8.12
N ASP A 489 22.00 22.86 8.90
CA ASP A 489 20.61 23.19 8.50
C ASP A 489 20.48 24.53 7.74
N ILE A 490 21.60 25.16 7.37
CA ILE A 490 21.65 26.52 6.81
C ILE A 490 21.23 26.60 5.32
N TRP A 491 20.96 25.47 4.65
CA TRP A 491 20.82 25.43 3.17
C TRP A 491 19.43 25.09 2.59
N ILE A 492 18.31 25.33 3.29
CA ILE A 492 16.96 24.99 2.77
C ILE A 492 16.02 26.21 2.55
N GLN A 493 16.53 27.44 2.44
CA GLN A 493 15.69 28.57 2.00
C GLN A 493 16.37 29.49 1.00
N THR A 494 16.57 28.97 -0.20
CA THR A 494 16.58 29.73 -1.47
C THR A 494 16.12 28.68 -2.49
N HIS A 495 14.93 28.73 -3.10
CA HIS A 495 14.53 29.61 -4.18
C HIS A 495 13.00 29.64 -4.24
N GLY A 496 12.42 30.83 -4.15
CA GLY A 496 11.03 31.10 -4.48
C GLY A 496 10.97 32.52 -5.02
N ASP A 497 10.94 32.60 -6.36
CA ASP A 497 10.30 33.63 -7.18
C ASP A 497 10.16 33.08 -8.61
#